data_AF-A0AAJ2LJL8-F1
#
_entry.id   AF-A0AAJ2LJL8-F1
#
_cell.length_a   1.000
_cell.length_b   1.000
_cell.length_c   1.000
_cell.angle_alpha   90.00
_cell.angle_beta   90.00
_cell.angle_gamma   90.00
#
_symmetry.space_group_name_H-M   'P 1'
#
loop_
_entity.id
_entity.type
_entity.pdbx_description
1 polymer ?
#
loop_
_entity_poly.entity_id
_entity_poly.type
_entity_poly.pdbx_seq_one_letter_code
_entity_poly.pdbx_strand_id
1 'polypeptide(L)' 'MTKHAEIPVGCWPAVLRDEFAAAYAGEKTVDAFLSRVGTIWPKPFIETGTGKGKFRAWRKIDLDQAIGVTAGNVDPEAW' A
#
# COMPACT_ATOMS: atom_id res chain seq x y z
N MET A 1 -1.34 -26.15 -4.40
CA MET A 1 -1.29 -24.95 -5.27
C MET A 1 -1.83 -23.78 -4.47
N THR A 2 -0.97 -22.82 -4.09
CA THR A 2 -1.37 -21.62 -3.35
C THR A 2 -1.92 -20.62 -4.37
N LYS A 3 -3.23 -20.37 -4.36
CA LYS A 3 -3.85 -19.36 -5.24
C LYS A 3 -3.53 -17.96 -4.69
N HIS A 4 -3.04 -17.07 -5.54
CA HIS A 4 -2.81 -15.68 -5.18
C HIS A 4 -4.15 -14.99 -4.88
N ALA A 5 -4.19 -14.17 -3.83
CA ALA A 5 -5.34 -13.35 -3.51
C ALA A 5 -5.40 -12.17 -4.50
N GLU A 6 -6.20 -12.30 -5.55
CA GLU A 6 -6.46 -11.23 -6.52
C GLU A 6 -7.76 -10.52 -6.12
N ILE A 7 -7.64 -9.28 -5.64
CA ILE A 7 -8.81 -8.44 -5.39
C ILE A 7 -9.24 -7.84 -6.73
N PRO A 8 -10.50 -8.05 -7.17
CA PRO A 8 -10.95 -7.59 -8.48
C PRO A 8 -10.80 -6.08 -8.61
N VAL A 9 -10.22 -5.67 -9.74
CA VAL A 9 -9.97 -4.28 -10.09
C VAL A 9 -11.30 -3.51 -10.05
N GLY A 10 -11.46 -2.63 -9.04
CA GLY A 10 -12.68 -1.83 -8.85
C GLY A 10 -13.39 -1.99 -7.50
N CYS A 11 -13.05 -2.99 -6.67
CA CYS A 11 -13.68 -3.22 -5.36
C CYS A 11 -12.80 -2.87 -4.15
N TRP A 12 -11.92 -1.88 -4.30
CA TRP A 12 -11.05 -1.44 -3.20
C TRP A 12 -11.78 -0.42 -2.31
N PRO A 13 -11.85 -0.65 -0.99
CA PRO A 13 -12.43 0.35 -0.09
C PRO A 13 -11.59 1.63 -0.08
N ALA A 14 -12.23 2.77 0.18
CA ALA A 14 -11.55 4.06 0.24
C ALA A 14 -10.49 4.12 1.36
N VAL A 15 -10.66 3.30 2.40
CA VAL A 15 -9.75 3.13 3.53
C VAL A 15 -9.28 1.68 3.59
N LEU A 16 -7.97 1.49 3.53
CA LEU A 16 -7.29 0.21 3.42
C LEU A 16 -6.54 -0.08 4.73
N ARG A 17 -6.79 -1.24 5.33
CA ARG A 17 -5.99 -1.77 6.47
C ARG A 17 -4.68 -2.35 5.96
N ASP A 18 -3.76 -2.68 6.87
CA ASP A 18 -2.41 -3.20 6.57
C ASP A 18 -2.39 -4.23 5.41
N GLU A 19 -3.23 -5.27 5.47
CA GLU A 19 -3.30 -6.34 4.45
C GLU A 19 -3.77 -5.83 3.08
N PHE A 20 -4.80 -4.99 3.06
CA PHE A 20 -5.36 -4.43 1.83
C PHE A 20 -4.45 -3.35 1.24
N ALA A 21 -3.78 -2.57 2.07
CA ALA A 21 -2.84 -1.55 1.64
C ALA A 21 -1.60 -2.19 0.98
N ALA A 22 -1.08 -3.26 1.58
CA ALA A 22 0.02 -4.04 1.00
C ALA A 22 -0.37 -4.67 -0.34
N ALA A 23 -1.56 -5.28 -0.42
CA ALA A 23 -2.07 -5.84 -1.66
C ALA A 23 -2.30 -4.78 -2.75
N TYR A 24 -2.84 -3.62 -2.37
CA TYR A 24 -3.05 -2.49 -3.29
C TYR A 24 -1.73 -1.93 -3.82
N ALA A 25 -0.70 -1.88 -2.96
CA ALA A 25 0.65 -1.46 -3.30
C ALA A 25 1.44 -2.48 -4.15
N GLY A 26 0.88 -3.68 -4.39
CA GLY A 26 1.56 -4.76 -5.12
C GLY A 26 2.66 -5.47 -4.33
N GLU A 27 2.70 -5.30 -3.01
CA GLU A 27 3.72 -5.92 -2.15
C GLU A 27 3.40 -7.38 -1.85
N LYS A 28 4.43 -8.23 -1.79
CA LYS A 28 4.28 -9.67 -1.54
C LYS A 28 3.82 -10.00 -0.11
N THR A 29 4.14 -9.13 0.84
CA THR A 29 3.83 -9.32 2.26
C THR A 29 3.52 -7.99 2.91
N VAL A 30 2.74 -8.03 4.00
CA VAL A 30 2.44 -6.84 4.81
C VAL A 30 3.70 -6.25 5.44
N ASP A 31 4.63 -7.11 5.87
CA ASP A 31 5.90 -6.66 6.47
C ASP A 31 6.75 -5.87 5.47
N ALA A 32 6.86 -6.35 4.22
CA ALA A 32 7.57 -5.64 3.15
C ALA A 32 6.94 -4.26 2.86
N PHE A 33 5.61 -4.20 2.81
CA PHE A 33 4.89 -2.92 2.70
C PHE A 33 5.23 -2.00 3.87
N LEU A 34 5.09 -2.47 5.11
CA LEU A 34 5.34 -1.68 6.31
C LEU A 34 6.79 -1.20 6.43
N SER A 35 7.75 -2.01 6.00
CA SER A 35 9.17 -1.62 5.96
C SER A 35 9.45 -0.48 4.97
N ARG A 36 8.56 -0.29 3.98
CA ARG A 36 8.66 0.77 2.95
C ARG A 36 7.73 1.95 3.22
N VAL A 37 6.90 1.86 4.26
CA VAL A 37 6.06 2.98 4.73
C VAL A 37 6.96 4.07 5.32
N GLY A 38 6.79 5.29 4.84
CA GLY A 38 7.63 6.44 5.16
C GLY A 38 8.81 6.66 4.22
N THR A 39 9.09 5.73 3.30
CA THR A 39 10.12 5.89 2.26
C THR A 39 9.50 5.89 0.87
N ILE A 40 8.84 4.79 0.48
CA ILE A 40 8.17 4.63 -0.81
C ILE A 40 6.66 4.83 -0.64
N TRP A 41 6.11 4.25 0.42
CA TRP A 41 4.68 4.34 0.71
C TRP A 41 4.39 5.45 1.72
N PRO A 42 3.25 6.15 1.61
CA PRO A 42 2.88 7.19 2.56
C PRO A 42 2.64 6.61 3.95
N LYS A 43 2.80 7.45 4.97
CA LYS A 43 2.45 7.09 6.35
C LYS A 43 0.94 6.84 6.47
N PRO A 44 0.51 5.97 7.40
CA PRO A 44 -0.91 5.73 7.62
C PRO A 44 -1.61 7.02 8.04
N PHE A 45 -2.82 7.24 7.51
CA PHE A 45 -3.65 8.40 7.87
C PHE A 45 -4.30 8.21 9.24
N ILE A 46 -4.61 6.95 9.60
CA ILE A 46 -4.99 6.57 10.95
C ILE A 46 -3.88 5.68 11.48
N GLU A 47 -3.25 6.11 12.57
CA GLU A 47 -2.44 5.24 13.41
C GLU A 47 -2.95 5.41 14.83
N THR A 48 -3.59 4.38 15.37
CA THR A 48 -4.10 4.37 16.74
C THR A 48 -3.77 3.06 17.45
N GLY A 49 -3.66 3.11 18.77
CA GLY A 49 -3.28 1.98 19.61
C GLY A 49 -1.76 1.77 19.73
N THR A 50 -1.36 1.06 20.78
CA THR A 50 0.04 0.74 21.08
C THR A 50 0.24 -0.77 21.25
N GLY A 51 1.35 -1.31 20.77
CA GLY A 51 1.67 -2.74 20.89
C GLY A 51 0.75 -3.63 20.04
N LYS A 52 0.11 -4.64 20.66
CA LYS A 52 -0.72 -5.65 19.97
C LYS A 52 -2.06 -5.13 19.44
N GLY A 53 -2.47 -3.90 19.81
CA GLY A 53 -3.69 -3.24 19.34
C GLY A 53 -3.45 -2.17 18.29
N LYS A 54 -2.27 -2.16 17.64
CA LYS A 54 -1.92 -1.13 16.67
C LYS A 54 -2.82 -1.26 15.44
N PHE A 55 -3.65 -0.25 15.22
CA PHE A 55 -4.54 -0.11 14.08
C PHE A 55 -3.96 0.93 13.13
N ARG A 56 -3.67 0.49 11.91
CA ARG A 56 -3.21 1.37 10.84
C ARG A 56 -4.15 1.31 9.65
N ALA A 57 -4.41 2.47 9.08
CA ALA A 57 -5.18 2.57 7.85
C ALA A 57 -4.63 3.66 6.92
N TRP A 58 -4.66 3.34 5.64
CA TRP A 58 -4.26 4.21 4.53
C TRP A 58 -5.48 4.56 3.71
N ARG A 59 -5.49 5.76 3.11
CA ARG A 59 -6.50 6.06 2.10
C ARG A 59 -6.01 5.53 0.77
N LYS A 60 -6.92 4.95 0.00
CA LYS A 60 -6.64 4.53 -1.38
C LYS A 60 -6.02 5.68 -2.18
N ILE A 61 -6.54 6.90 -2.04
CA ILE A 61 -6.07 8.08 -2.79
C ILE A 61 -4.61 8.44 -2.48
N ASP A 62 -4.15 8.29 -1.24
CA ASP A 62 -2.76 8.57 -0.87
C ASP A 62 -1.82 7.53 -1.50
N LEU A 63 -2.25 6.26 -1.52
CA LEU A 63 -1.51 5.20 -2.20
C LEU A 63 -1.55 5.37 -3.72
N ASP A 64 -2.68 5.80 -4.29
CA ASP A 64 -2.84 6.10 -5.71
C ASP A 64 -1.88 7.19 -6.17
N GLN A 65 -1.76 8.27 -5.38
CA GLN A 65 -0.77 9.32 -5.61
C GLN A 65 0.66 8.79 -5.53
N ALA A 66 0.98 7.98 -4.52
CA ALA A 66 2.32 7.39 -4.40
C ALA A 66 2.65 6.46 -5.58
N ILE A 67 1.68 5.67 -6.07
CA ILE A 67 1.83 4.82 -7.25
C ILE A 67 2.00 5.69 -8.50
N GLY A 68 1.20 6.74 -8.67
CA GLY A 68 1.29 7.68 -9.78
C GLY A 68 2.63 8.45 -9.81
N VAL A 69 3.15 8.84 -8.64
CA VAL A 69 4.48 9.45 -8.51
C VAL A 69 5.58 8.44 -8.81
N THR A 70 5.45 7.21 -8.34
CA THR A 70 6.41 6.13 -8.63
C THR A 70 6.44 5.79 -10.13
N ALA A 71 5.27 5.75 -10.77
CA ALA A 71 5.14 5.56 -12.21
C ALA A 71 5.56 6.78 -13.05
N GLY A 72 5.63 7.98 -12.45
CA GLY A 72 6.17 9.19 -13.07
C GLY A 72 7.68 9.38 -12.89
N ASN A 73 8.31 8.60 -12.00
CA ASN A 73 9.75 8.61 -11.74
C ASN A 73 10.51 7.51 -12.50
N VAL A 74 9.84 6.75 -13.39
CA VAL A 74 10.55 6.01 -14.43
C VAL A 74 10.99 7.01 -15.49
N ASP A 75 12.26 7.39 -15.38
CA ASP A 75 12.98 8.13 -16.40
C ASP A 75 12.80 7.44 -17.77
N PRO A 76 12.14 8.08 -18.75
CA PRO A 76 11.91 7.47 -20.06
C PRO A 76 13.17 7.44 -20.94
N GLU A 77 14.35 7.87 -20.46
CA GLU A 77 15.61 7.91 -21.22
C GLU A 77 16.62 6.83 -20.80
N ALA A 78 16.13 5.64 -20.45
CA ALA A 78 16.96 4.44 -20.43
C ALA A 78 16.56 3.51 -21.58
N TRP A 79 16.80 3.93 -22.83
CA TRP A 79 17.21 3.10 -23.99
C TRP A 79 17.78 3.97 -25.11
#